data_AF-A0A426TYK2-F1
#
_entry.id   AF-A0A426TYK2-F1
#
_cell.length_a   1.000
_cell.length_b   1.000
_cell.length_c   1.000
_cell.angle_alpha   90.00
_cell.angle_beta   90.00
_cell.angle_gamma   90.00
#
_symmetry.space_group_name_H-M   'P 1'
#
loop_
_entity.id
_entity.type
_entity.pdbx_description
1 polymer ?
#
loop_
_entity_poly.entity_id
_entity_poly.type
_entity_poly.pdbx_seq_one_letter_code
_entity_poly.pdbx_strand_id
1 'polypeptide(L)'
;MFDNLKVEAPLPDPEYQERTFQTKSLECSLSDYTITGEGRLVLREVEWEATPEEEMPYYGTPEWERGGIVRLFGMLREKSARDVILDDFHGDIIFYDTVNAPNGAVFAINFQEGTTAVLEADGTTTPINRVMVYYKARFTDGRLQWIRRITEAESYHEFSGGRW
;
A
#
# COMPACT_ATOMS: atom_id res chain seq x y z
N MET A 1 -9.59 4.33 -1.72
CA MET A 1 -9.06 3.02 -2.12
C MET A 1 -7.56 3.20 -2.41
N PHE A 2 -6.75 2.14 -2.35
CA PHE A 2 -5.29 2.21 -2.52
C PHE A 2 -4.85 1.11 -3.49
N ASP A 3 -3.62 1.20 -3.99
CA ASP A 3 -2.94 0.14 -4.74
C ASP A 3 -1.85 -0.50 -3.88
N ASN A 4 -1.41 -1.69 -4.26
CA ASN A 4 -0.28 -2.36 -3.64
C ASN A 4 1.00 -2.11 -4.45
N LEU A 5 2.12 -1.97 -3.75
CA LEU A 5 3.42 -1.73 -4.37
C LEU A 5 4.49 -2.63 -3.73
N LYS A 6 5.08 -3.50 -4.53
CA LYS A 6 6.31 -4.21 -4.17
C LYS A 6 7.51 -3.41 -4.66
N VAL A 7 8.60 -3.41 -3.89
CA VAL A 7 9.84 -2.71 -4.27
C VAL A 7 10.99 -3.72 -4.28
N GLU A 8 11.61 -3.91 -5.44
CA GLU A 8 12.80 -4.74 -5.62
C GLU A 8 14.07 -3.88 -5.73
N ALA A 9 13.94 -2.62 -6.15
CA ALA A 9 15.01 -1.65 -6.05
C ALA A 9 15.43 -1.49 -4.56
N PRO A 10 16.72 -1.21 -4.26
CA PRO A 10 17.19 -1.08 -2.89
C PRO A 10 16.43 0.01 -2.12
N LEU A 11 15.80 -0.38 -1.02
CA LEU A 11 15.21 0.56 -0.07
C LEU A 11 16.27 1.14 0.87
N PRO A 12 16.10 2.39 1.34
CA PRO A 12 16.95 2.96 2.39
C PRO A 12 16.98 2.14 3.68
N ASP A 13 15.89 1.42 3.98
CA ASP A 13 15.72 0.59 5.17
C ASP A 13 15.57 -0.89 4.75
N PRO A 14 16.66 -1.69 4.71
CA PRO A 14 16.65 -3.05 4.17
C PRO A 14 15.71 -4.01 4.90
N GLU A 15 15.39 -3.74 6.17
CA GLU A 15 14.46 -4.55 6.97
C GLU A 15 13.02 -4.54 6.43
N TYR A 16 12.68 -3.60 5.54
CA TYR A 16 11.37 -3.49 4.91
C TYR A 16 11.36 -3.90 3.44
N GLN A 17 12.48 -4.39 2.89
CA GLN A 17 12.61 -4.74 1.47
C GLN A 17 11.58 -5.79 1.01
N GLU A 18 11.28 -6.77 1.85
CA GLU A 18 10.37 -7.88 1.52
C GLU A 18 8.89 -7.58 1.78
N ARG A 19 8.55 -6.31 2.08
CA ARG A 19 7.17 -5.89 2.36
C ARG A 19 6.42 -5.49 1.08
N THR A 20 5.10 -5.62 1.17
CA THR A 20 4.17 -4.99 0.22
C THR A 20 3.66 -3.70 0.84
N PHE A 21 3.86 -2.59 0.14
CA PHE A 21 3.42 -1.27 0.56
C PHE A 21 2.07 -0.94 -0.06
N GLN A 22 1.39 0.05 0.50
CA GLN A 22 0.21 0.68 -0.09
C GLN A 22 0.61 2.01 -0.74
N THR A 23 -0.07 2.38 -1.82
CA THR A 23 0.07 3.70 -2.45
C THR A 23 -1.28 4.27 -2.87
N LYS A 24 -1.37 5.59 -2.91
CA LYS A 24 -2.50 6.36 -3.48
C LYS A 24 -2.05 7.33 -4.56
N SER A 25 -0.82 7.18 -5.06
CA SER A 25 -0.23 8.06 -6.07
C SER A 25 -0.55 7.61 -7.51
N LEU A 26 -1.29 6.52 -7.67
CA LEU A 26 -1.66 5.91 -8.94
C LEU A 26 -3.20 5.86 -9.06
N GLU A 27 -3.74 4.91 -9.81
CA GLU A 27 -5.17 4.81 -10.14
C GLU A 27 -6.08 4.42 -8.95
N CYS A 28 -5.52 4.06 -7.80
CA CYS A 28 -6.27 3.70 -6.58
C CYS A 28 -7.33 2.62 -6.81
N SER A 29 -7.00 1.63 -7.63
CA SER A 29 -7.91 0.63 -8.19
C SER A 29 -7.67 -0.79 -7.64
N LEU A 30 -6.99 -0.90 -6.49
CA LEU A 30 -6.55 -2.18 -5.89
C LEU A 30 -5.62 -2.97 -6.81
N SER A 31 -4.85 -2.28 -7.64
CA SER A 31 -3.90 -2.90 -8.55
C SER A 31 -2.60 -3.25 -7.83
N ASP A 32 -1.88 -4.24 -8.36
CA ASP A 32 -0.55 -4.60 -7.87
C ASP A 32 0.54 -4.03 -8.79
N TYR A 33 1.46 -3.26 -8.23
CA TYR A 33 2.60 -2.69 -8.92
C TYR A 33 3.91 -3.20 -8.35
N THR A 34 4.96 -3.19 -9.17
CA THR A 34 6.34 -3.48 -8.75
C THR A 34 7.29 -2.41 -9.26
N ILE A 35 8.11 -1.83 -8.36
CA ILE A 35 9.33 -1.11 -8.76
C ILE A 35 10.44 -2.16 -8.85
N THR A 36 10.82 -2.53 -10.07
CA THR A 36 11.80 -3.60 -10.31
C THR A 36 13.20 -3.22 -9.84
N GLY A 37 14.07 -4.21 -9.67
CA GLY A 37 15.48 -3.99 -9.33
C GLY A 37 16.24 -3.14 -10.37
N GLU A 38 15.76 -3.10 -11.62
CA GLU A 38 16.31 -2.28 -12.70
C GLU A 38 15.71 -0.85 -12.76
N GLY A 39 14.85 -0.52 -11.80
CA GLY A 39 14.22 0.80 -11.71
C GLY A 39 13.12 1.02 -12.73
N ARG A 40 12.34 -0.02 -13.09
CA ARG A 40 11.13 0.12 -13.91
C ARG A 40 9.89 0.00 -13.04
N LEU A 41 8.83 0.70 -13.42
CA LEU A 41 7.52 0.51 -12.82
C LEU A 41 6.73 -0.50 -13.67
N VAL A 42 6.24 -1.56 -13.04
CA VAL A 42 5.47 -2.62 -13.68
C VAL A 42 4.11 -2.72 -13.01
N LEU A 43 3.05 -2.71 -13.81
CA LEU A 43 1.68 -3.02 -13.39
C LEU A 43 1.41 -4.50 -13.69
N ARG A 44 0.92 -5.24 -12.70
CA ARG A 44 0.30 -6.55 -12.92
C ARG A 44 -1.14 -6.33 -13.37
N GLU A 45 -1.38 -6.36 -14.66
CA GLU A 45 -2.71 -6.24 -15.23
C GLU A 45 -3.41 -7.61 -15.18
N VAL A 46 -4.58 -7.65 -14.53
CA VAL A 46 -5.34 -8.89 -14.30
C VAL A 46 -6.68 -8.82 -15.04
N GLU A 47 -6.92 -9.81 -15.88
CA GLU A 47 -8.25 -10.06 -16.43
C GLU A 47 -9.03 -10.93 -15.46
N TRP A 48 -10.18 -10.43 -15.01
CA TRP A 48 -11.07 -11.14 -14.09
C TRP A 48 -12.26 -11.74 -14.85
N GLU A 49 -12.69 -12.92 -14.41
CA GLU A 49 -13.95 -13.51 -14.86
C GLU A 49 -14.81 -13.94 -13.67
N ALA A 50 -16.11 -14.10 -13.90
CA ALA A 50 -16.99 -14.63 -12.88
C ALA A 50 -16.62 -16.08 -12.58
N THR A 51 -16.47 -16.40 -11.29
CA THR A 51 -16.28 -17.79 -10.86
C THR A 51 -17.58 -18.55 -11.08
N PRO A 52 -17.57 -19.73 -11.73
CA PRO A 52 -18.74 -20.59 -11.81
C PRO A 52 -19.33 -20.84 -10.41
N GLU A 53 -20.65 -20.82 -10.29
CA GLU A 53 -21.33 -20.88 -8.99
C GLU A 53 -20.91 -22.11 -8.18
N GLU A 54 -20.76 -23.25 -8.86
CA GLU A 54 -20.38 -24.53 -8.27
C GLU A 54 -18.95 -24.57 -7.74
N GLU A 55 -18.10 -23.65 -8.20
CA GLU A 55 -16.72 -23.48 -7.76
C GLU A 55 -16.58 -22.37 -6.69
N MET A 56 -17.66 -21.62 -6.41
CA MET A 56 -17.60 -20.53 -5.46
C MET A 56 -17.36 -21.03 -4.03
N PRO A 57 -16.58 -20.28 -3.23
CA PRO A 57 -16.47 -20.55 -1.80
C PRO A 57 -17.85 -20.71 -1.15
N TYR A 58 -17.98 -21.72 -0.28
CA TYR A 58 -19.21 -22.05 0.46
C TYR A 58 -20.36 -22.60 -0.38
N TYR A 59 -20.21 -22.82 -1.70
CA TYR A 59 -21.26 -23.44 -2.50
C TYR A 59 -21.75 -24.76 -1.87
N GLY A 60 -23.08 -24.91 -1.77
CA GLY A 60 -23.73 -26.08 -1.18
C GLY A 60 -23.70 -26.16 0.36
N THR A 61 -23.15 -25.16 1.08
CA THR A 61 -23.23 -25.12 2.55
C THR A 61 -24.49 -24.38 3.04
N PRO A 62 -24.93 -24.58 4.29
CA PRO A 62 -26.07 -23.84 4.84
C PRO A 62 -25.90 -22.31 4.82
N GLU A 63 -24.65 -21.82 4.91
CA GLU A 63 -24.31 -20.40 4.79
C GLU A 63 -24.71 -19.85 3.41
N TRP A 64 -24.43 -20.61 2.35
CA TRP A 64 -24.76 -20.26 0.97
C TRP A 64 -26.26 -20.16 0.71
N GLU A 65 -27.02 -21.13 1.24
CA GLU A 65 -28.48 -21.17 1.14
C GLU A 65 -29.15 -20.02 1.88
N ARG A 66 -28.58 -19.59 3.01
CA ARG A 66 -29.05 -18.38 3.73
C ARG A 66 -28.81 -17.09 2.94
N GLY A 67 -27.96 -17.11 1.92
CA GLY A 67 -27.66 -15.97 1.06
C GLY A 67 -26.86 -14.86 1.76
N GLY A 68 -26.84 -13.68 1.14
CA GLY A 68 -26.14 -12.50 1.67
C GLY A 68 -24.66 -12.43 1.25
N ILE A 69 -23.84 -11.81 2.09
CA ILE A 69 -22.45 -11.44 1.74
C ILE A 69 -21.55 -12.63 1.38
N VAL A 70 -21.91 -13.84 1.83
CA VAL A 70 -21.14 -15.05 1.50
C VAL A 70 -21.10 -15.34 0.00
N ARG A 71 -22.13 -14.94 -0.75
CA ARG A 71 -22.18 -15.08 -2.21
C ARG A 71 -21.30 -14.07 -2.96
N LEU A 72 -20.69 -13.12 -2.25
CA LEU A 72 -19.72 -12.20 -2.84
C LEU A 72 -18.28 -12.71 -2.68
N PHE A 73 -18.03 -13.66 -1.78
CA PHE A 73 -16.69 -14.21 -1.61
C PHE A 73 -16.33 -15.10 -2.79
N GLY A 74 -15.22 -14.78 -3.46
CA GLY A 74 -14.73 -15.52 -4.61
C GLY A 74 -15.62 -15.40 -5.86
N MET A 75 -16.50 -14.39 -5.94
CA MET A 75 -17.37 -14.18 -7.11
C MET A 75 -16.60 -13.86 -8.40
N LEU A 76 -15.36 -13.40 -8.27
CA LEU A 76 -14.42 -13.22 -9.37
C LEU A 76 -13.20 -14.11 -9.13
N ARG A 77 -12.69 -14.71 -10.20
CA ARG A 77 -11.39 -15.37 -10.23
C ARG A 77 -10.52 -14.75 -11.31
N GLU A 78 -9.22 -14.84 -11.10
CA GLU A 78 -8.25 -14.45 -12.10
C GLU A 78 -8.37 -15.38 -13.32
N LYS A 79 -8.66 -14.80 -14.48
CA LYS A 79 -8.67 -15.49 -15.77
C LYS A 79 -7.29 -15.51 -16.40
N SER A 80 -6.63 -14.35 -16.38
CA SER A 80 -5.27 -14.19 -16.87
C SER A 80 -4.60 -13.01 -16.19
N ALA A 81 -3.27 -13.00 -16.17
CA ALA A 81 -2.49 -11.86 -15.74
C ALA A 81 -1.30 -11.65 -16.66
N ARG A 82 -0.91 -10.39 -16.84
CA ARG A 82 0.31 -10.00 -17.55
C ARG A 82 0.97 -8.81 -16.88
N ASP A 83 2.29 -8.76 -17.01
CA ASP A 83 3.08 -7.63 -16.54
C ASP A 83 3.18 -6.59 -17.66
N VAL A 84 2.80 -5.35 -17.34
CA VAL A 84 2.86 -4.20 -18.23
C VAL A 84 3.88 -3.20 -17.68
N ILE A 85 4.94 -2.93 -18.43
CA ILE A 85 5.93 -1.93 -18.05
C ILE A 85 5.41 -0.54 -18.40
N LEU A 86 5.41 0.36 -17.42
CA LEU A 86 4.92 1.74 -17.55
C LEU A 86 6.07 2.67 -17.98
N ASP A 87 6.43 2.56 -19.25
CA ASP A 87 7.64 3.17 -19.84
C ASP A 87 7.56 4.69 -20.00
N ASP A 88 6.37 5.25 -19.91
CA ASP A 88 6.08 6.67 -20.03
C ASP A 88 5.76 7.32 -18.68
N PHE A 89 5.76 6.55 -17.57
CA PHE A 89 5.46 7.10 -16.26
C PHE A 89 6.50 8.15 -15.84
N HIS A 90 6.03 9.35 -15.54
CA HIS A 90 6.82 10.47 -15.04
C HIS A 90 6.12 11.07 -13.83
N GLY A 91 6.77 11.09 -12.67
CA GLY A 91 6.12 11.57 -11.46
C GLY A 91 6.75 11.05 -10.19
N ASP A 92 6.05 11.30 -9.08
CA ASP A 92 6.41 10.80 -7.77
C ASP A 92 5.38 9.74 -7.33
N ILE A 93 5.87 8.65 -6.73
CA ILE A 93 5.03 7.66 -6.06
C ILE A 93 5.33 7.74 -4.58
N ILE A 94 4.31 8.05 -3.78
CA ILE A 94 4.36 7.98 -2.33
C ILE A 94 3.74 6.67 -1.91
N PHE A 95 4.47 5.89 -1.12
CA PHE A 95 4.03 4.58 -0.66
C PHE A 95 4.38 4.38 0.80
N TYR A 96 3.58 3.57 1.47
CA TYR A 96 3.64 3.43 2.91
C TYR A 96 3.23 2.05 3.39
N ASP A 97 3.65 1.70 4.60
CA ASP A 97 3.18 0.50 5.31
C ASP A 97 3.08 0.80 6.81
N THR A 98 2.42 -0.07 7.56
CA THR A 98 2.39 -0.05 9.01
C THR A 98 3.35 -1.11 9.55
N VAL A 99 4.36 -0.69 10.30
CA VAL A 99 5.36 -1.58 10.92
C VAL A 99 5.22 -1.54 12.43
N ASN A 100 5.77 -2.55 13.11
CA ASN A 100 5.84 -2.50 14.57
C ASN A 100 6.78 -1.37 14.98
N ALA A 101 6.38 -0.61 16.00
CA ALA A 101 7.27 0.38 16.58
C ALA A 101 8.53 -0.31 17.14
N PRO A 102 9.71 0.32 17.03
CA PRO A 102 10.92 -0.19 17.66
C PRO A 102 10.69 -0.43 19.16
N ASN A 103 11.31 -1.48 19.71
CA ASN A 103 11.18 -1.80 21.13
C ASN A 103 11.57 -0.60 22.01
N GLY A 104 10.65 -0.16 22.88
CA GLY A 104 10.85 0.98 23.78
C GLY A 104 10.58 2.36 23.16
N ALA A 105 10.02 2.42 21.95
CA ALA A 105 9.61 3.68 21.35
C ALA A 105 8.45 4.31 22.13
N VAL A 106 8.74 5.40 22.84
CA VAL A 106 7.75 6.31 23.43
C VAL A 106 7.76 7.55 22.55
N PHE A 107 6.69 7.77 21.78
CA PHE A 107 6.53 8.97 20.98
C PHE A 107 5.82 10.03 21.82
N ALA A 108 6.43 11.20 21.99
CA ALA A 108 5.80 12.36 22.60
C ALA A 108 5.16 13.24 21.52
N ILE A 109 4.00 13.83 21.80
CA ILE A 109 3.32 14.73 20.85
C ILE A 109 4.14 16.03 20.73
N ASN A 110 4.80 16.22 19.59
CA ASN A 110 5.34 17.54 19.21
C ASN A 110 4.43 18.13 18.12
N PHE A 111 3.53 19.04 18.51
CA PHE A 111 2.61 19.72 17.59
C PHE A 111 3.31 20.57 16.52
N GLN A 112 4.63 20.80 16.62
CA GLN A 112 5.40 21.49 15.58
C GLN A 112 5.99 20.54 14.51
N GLU A 113 6.11 19.24 14.78
CA GLU A 113 6.86 18.30 13.92
C GLU A 113 6.03 17.14 13.35
N GLY A 114 4.72 17.09 13.65
CA GLY A 114 3.80 16.18 12.96
C GLY A 114 3.85 14.72 13.43
N THR A 115 4.28 14.46 14.67
CA THR A 115 4.27 13.10 15.25
C THR A 115 3.07 12.93 16.17
N THR A 116 2.24 11.89 15.93
CA THR A 116 1.01 11.64 16.69
C THR A 116 1.23 10.56 17.76
N ALA A 117 0.89 10.85 19.02
CA ALA A 117 0.83 9.89 20.12
C ALA A 117 -0.49 10.03 20.92
N VAL A 118 -0.89 8.98 21.65
CA VAL A 118 -2.05 9.02 22.57
C VAL A 118 -1.56 9.40 23.96
N LEU A 119 -1.95 10.59 24.44
CA LEU A 119 -1.79 11.00 25.83
C LEU A 119 -3.08 10.63 26.57
N GLU A 120 -2.98 9.76 27.57
CA GLU A 120 -4.13 9.39 28.40
C GLU A 120 -4.48 10.53 29.37
N ALA A 121 -5.74 10.59 29.81
CA ALA A 121 -6.22 11.68 30.67
C ALA A 121 -5.52 11.75 32.05
N ASP A 122 -4.83 10.67 32.45
CA ASP A 122 -4.05 10.57 33.68
C ASP A 122 -2.57 11.00 33.53
N GLY A 123 -2.17 11.46 32.34
CA GLY A 123 -0.80 11.88 32.03
C GLY A 123 0.14 10.73 31.70
N THR A 124 -0.36 9.49 31.57
CA THR A 124 0.44 8.37 31.07
C THR A 124 0.53 8.40 29.53
N THR A 125 1.58 7.76 29.01
CA THR A 125 1.77 7.56 27.58
C THR A 125 1.61 6.08 27.27
N THR A 126 0.67 5.73 26.40
CA THR A 126 0.51 4.37 25.90
C THR A 126 1.49 4.18 24.74
N PRO A 127 2.40 3.18 24.79
CA PRO A 127 3.27 2.88 23.67
C PRO A 127 2.44 2.56 22.44
N ILE A 128 2.66 3.31 21.35
CA ILE A 128 2.08 2.94 20.07
C ILE A 128 2.91 1.76 19.54
N ASN A 129 2.29 0.59 19.46
CA ASN A 129 2.98 -0.62 18.98
C ASN A 129 3.18 -0.65 17.47
N ARG A 130 2.59 0.29 16.72
CA ARG A 130 2.65 0.36 15.26
C ARG A 130 2.86 1.77 14.74
N VAL A 131 3.84 1.97 13.89
CA VAL A 131 4.12 3.27 13.24
C VAL A 131 4.01 3.14 11.73
N MET A 132 3.63 4.23 11.07
CA MET A 132 3.63 4.28 9.62
C MET A 132 5.01 4.62 9.10
N VAL A 133 5.40 3.92 8.04
CA VAL A 133 6.66 4.08 7.34
C VAL A 133 6.35 4.62 5.96
N TYR A 134 6.92 5.77 5.59
CA TYR A 134 6.65 6.43 4.32
C TYR A 134 7.89 6.52 3.45
N TYR A 135 7.69 6.35 2.15
CA TYR A 135 8.72 6.51 1.14
C TYR A 135 8.20 7.33 -0.03
N LYS A 136 9.13 7.92 -0.76
CA LYS A 136 8.88 8.59 -2.03
C LYS A 136 9.86 8.06 -3.07
N ALA A 137 9.33 7.66 -4.22
CA ALA A 137 10.09 7.29 -5.41
C ALA A 137 9.84 8.30 -6.53
N ARG A 138 10.91 8.80 -7.16
CA ARG A 138 10.81 9.67 -8.35
C ARG A 138 11.07 8.86 -9.61
N PHE A 139 10.20 9.02 -10.60
CA PHE A 139 10.37 8.50 -11.94
C PHE A 139 10.49 9.63 -12.97
N THR A 140 11.34 9.40 -13.95
CA THR A 140 11.48 10.23 -15.15
C THR A 140 11.58 9.28 -16.34
N ASP A 141 10.68 9.44 -17.29
CA ASP A 141 10.63 8.67 -18.55
C ASP A 141 10.68 7.15 -18.29
N GLY A 142 9.80 6.68 -17.41
CA GLY A 142 9.66 5.27 -17.04
C GLY A 142 10.80 4.71 -16.18
N ARG A 143 11.76 5.54 -15.77
CA ARG A 143 12.94 5.13 -14.99
C ARG A 143 12.97 5.74 -13.60
N LEU A 144 13.18 4.88 -12.61
CA LEU A 144 13.44 5.26 -11.23
C LEU A 144 14.72 6.09 -11.16
N GLN A 145 14.61 7.27 -10.56
CA GLN A 145 15.73 8.16 -10.30
C GLN A 145 16.27 7.95 -8.88
N TRP A 146 15.37 7.86 -7.90
CA TRP A 146 15.72 7.64 -6.50
C TRP A 146 14.51 7.16 -5.70
N ILE A 147 14.81 6.51 -4.57
CA ILE A 147 13.86 6.21 -3.49
C ILE A 147 14.45 6.79 -2.21
N ARG A 148 13.62 7.48 -1.42
CA ARG A 148 14.02 7.99 -0.11
C ARG A 148 12.93 7.82 0.94
N ARG A 149 13.37 7.84 2.19
CA ARG A 149 12.50 8.00 3.35
C ARG A 149 11.87 9.39 3.34
N ILE A 150 10.59 9.48 3.68
CA ILE A 150 9.90 10.74 3.95
C ILE A 150 9.20 10.69 5.31
N THR A 151 8.84 11.85 5.84
CA THR A 151 8.02 11.94 7.06
C THR A 151 6.53 11.83 6.74
N GLU A 152 5.73 11.55 7.76
CA GLU A 152 4.27 11.60 7.64
C GLU A 152 3.78 12.99 7.22
N ALA A 153 4.35 14.05 7.79
CA ALA A 153 4.02 15.44 7.44
C ALA A 153 4.32 15.75 5.96
N GLU A 154 5.48 15.30 5.44
CA GLU A 154 5.80 15.41 4.01
C GLU A 154 4.77 14.68 3.16
N SER A 155 4.28 13.51 3.60
CA SER A 155 3.27 12.75 2.83
C SER A 155 1.93 13.50 2.72
N TYR A 156 1.46 14.14 3.80
CA TYR A 156 0.17 14.87 3.80
C TYR A 156 0.19 16.12 2.92
N HIS A 157 1.30 16.87 2.91
CA HIS A 157 1.42 18.05 2.05
C HIS A 157 1.28 17.70 0.57
N GLU A 158 1.81 16.54 0.17
CA GLU A 158 1.77 16.08 -1.22
C GLU A 158 0.38 15.51 -1.60
N PHE A 159 -0.30 14.82 -0.67
CA PHE A 159 -1.68 14.33 -0.90
C PHE A 159 -2.74 15.45 -0.90
N SER A 160 -2.50 16.55 -0.18
CA SER A 160 -3.45 17.68 -0.08
C SER A 160 -3.22 18.80 -1.09
N GLY A 161 -2.07 18.82 -1.76
CA GLY A 161 -1.71 19.81 -2.79
C GLY A 161 -2.17 19.45 -4.21
N GLY A 162 -2.54 18.19 -4.48
CA GLY A 162 -3.02 17.74 -5.77
C GLY A 162 -4.54 17.93 -5.92
N ARG A 163 -4.97 18.91 -6.73
CA ARG A 163 -6.34 18.92 -7.27
C ARG A 163 -6.51 17.69 -8.18
N TRP A 164 -7.52 16.88 -7.88
CA TRP A 164 -8.13 15.93 -8.82
C TRP A 164 -8.73 16.68 -10.01
#